data_AF-A0A4Q6XQH0-F1
#
_entry.id   AF-A0A4Q6XQH0-F1
#
_cell.length_a   1.000
_cell.length_b   1.000
_cell.length_c   1.000
_cell.angle_alpha   90.00
_cell.angle_beta   90.00
_cell.angle_gamma   90.00
#
_symmetry.space_group_name_H-M   'P 1'
#
loop_
_entity.id
_entity.type
_entity.pdbx_description
1 polymer ?
#
loop_
_entity_poly.entity_id
_entity_poly.type
_entity_poly.pdbx_seq_one_letter_code
_entity_poly.pdbx_strand_id
1 'polypeptide(L)'
;MKRVYIIIVMLTLLVTASGIIYKRIRYEQSGYIDGRGAARAMYAIEANNHLEKLTKNIRFAYDTSILPSESYAALDSVITVIKTYEKEGFRYIFHIHSHQQNRNDTLETAYAQEVASSIKQYVVNAGISSDIIKAVGIGRKNRLCLDETEPDCFRQNNRLEIHVD
;
A
#
# COMPACT_ATOMS: atom_id res chain seq x y z
N MET A 1 -30.56 19.88 7.21
CA MET A 1 -29.72 18.67 7.28
C MET A 1 -30.02 17.79 6.08
N LYS A 2 -29.09 17.59 5.15
CA LYS A 2 -29.27 16.64 4.03
C LYS A 2 -28.86 15.24 4.51
N ARG A 3 -29.81 14.31 4.47
CA ARG A 3 -29.70 12.92 4.92
C ARG A 3 -29.20 12.05 3.76
N VAL A 4 -28.14 11.26 3.93
CA VAL A 4 -27.63 10.35 2.89
C VAL A 4 -27.40 8.96 3.49
N TYR A 5 -27.77 7.91 2.75
CA TYR A 5 -27.65 6.52 3.19
C TYR A 5 -26.26 5.93 2.82
N ILE A 6 -25.62 5.26 3.77
CA ILE A 6 -24.35 4.47 3.69
C ILE A 6 -24.60 3.22 2.85
N ILE A 7 -23.55 2.78 2.17
CA ILE A 7 -23.51 1.52 1.43
C ILE A 7 -22.56 0.53 2.13
N ILE A 8 -23.04 -0.70 2.34
CA ILE A 8 -22.30 -1.93 2.64
C ILE A 8 -21.10 -2.16 1.78
N VAL A 9 -20.11 -2.97 2.12
CA VAL A 9 -19.16 -3.52 1.14
C VAL A 9 -19.17 -5.05 1.25
N MET A 10 -19.69 -5.72 0.22
CA MET A 10 -19.63 -7.17 0.04
C MET A 10 -18.57 -7.54 -1.01
N LEU A 11 -17.54 -8.25 -0.57
CA LEU A 11 -16.47 -8.69 -1.45
C LEU A 11 -16.85 -9.99 -2.18
N THR A 12 -16.90 -9.95 -3.51
CA THR A 12 -17.11 -11.15 -4.34
C THR A 12 -15.88 -11.44 -5.20
N LEU A 13 -15.36 -12.66 -5.11
CA LEU A 13 -14.32 -13.18 -6.00
C LEU A 13 -15.00 -13.77 -7.24
N LEU A 14 -14.60 -13.33 -8.44
CA LEU A 14 -15.06 -13.87 -9.72
C LEU A 14 -13.88 -14.48 -10.46
N VAL A 15 -14.05 -15.69 -10.99
CA VAL A 15 -13.05 -16.38 -11.81
C VAL A 15 -13.45 -16.21 -13.28
N THR A 16 -12.54 -15.73 -14.13
CA THR A 16 -12.78 -15.65 -15.59
C THR A 16 -12.46 -16.99 -16.27
N ALA A 17 -12.98 -17.19 -17.49
CA ALA A 17 -12.68 -18.36 -18.32
C ALA A 17 -11.17 -18.58 -18.58
N SER A 18 -10.35 -17.55 -18.35
CA SER A 18 -8.88 -17.58 -18.42
C SER A 18 -8.16 -17.91 -17.09
N GLY A 19 -8.90 -18.28 -16.04
CA GLY A 19 -8.32 -18.65 -14.73
C GLY A 19 -7.88 -17.47 -13.85
N ILE A 20 -8.15 -16.24 -14.26
CA ILE A 20 -7.79 -15.03 -13.50
C ILE A 20 -8.89 -14.73 -12.47
N ILE A 21 -8.49 -14.57 -11.21
CA ILE A 21 -9.39 -14.14 -10.14
C ILE A 21 -9.48 -12.62 -10.16
N TYR A 22 -10.66 -12.09 -10.48
CA TYR A 22 -10.99 -10.68 -10.31
C TYR A 22 -11.71 -10.46 -8.97
N LYS A 23 -11.20 -9.54 -8.15
CA LYS A 23 -11.85 -9.08 -6.93
C LYS A 23 -12.90 -8.04 -7.30
N ARG A 24 -14.18 -8.43 -7.33
CA ARG A 24 -15.32 -7.52 -7.55
C ARG A 24 -15.86 -7.06 -6.19
N ILE A 25 -15.61 -5.80 -5.85
CA ILE A 25 -16.22 -5.14 -4.70
C ILE A 25 -17.68 -4.84 -5.08
N ARG A 26 -18.64 -5.55 -4.48
CA ARG A 26 -20.04 -5.13 -4.46
C ARG A 26 -20.29 -4.35 -3.19
N TYR A 27 -21.24 -3.43 -3.19
CA TYR A 27 -21.56 -2.62 -2.02
C TYR A 27 -23.00 -2.91 -1.56
N GLU A 28 -23.24 -3.38 -0.33
CA GLU A 28 -24.59 -3.69 0.15
C GLU A 28 -24.80 -3.68 1.68
N GLN A 29 -25.34 -2.56 2.22
CA GLN A 29 -26.19 -2.34 3.42
C GLN A 29 -26.27 -0.83 3.77
N SER A 30 -27.35 -0.49 4.45
CA SER A 30 -27.86 0.86 4.69
C SER A 30 -27.51 1.36 6.10
N GLY A 31 -27.09 2.63 6.21
CA GLY A 31 -26.88 3.36 7.47
C GLY A 31 -26.86 4.87 7.24
N TYR A 32 -26.81 5.73 8.25
CA TYR A 32 -26.84 7.19 8.04
C TYR A 32 -25.44 7.81 8.14
N ILE A 33 -24.89 8.35 7.05
CA ILE A 33 -23.71 9.24 7.07
C ILE A 33 -24.17 10.64 6.72
N ASP A 34 -23.64 11.64 7.42
CA ASP A 34 -23.76 13.00 6.89
C ASP A 34 -23.00 13.10 5.56
N GLY A 35 -23.35 14.07 4.71
CA GLY A 35 -22.72 14.20 3.39
C GLY A 35 -21.20 14.41 3.42
N ARG A 36 -20.64 14.78 4.58
CA ARG A 36 -19.18 14.95 4.77
C ARG A 36 -18.50 13.61 5.02
N GLY A 37 -19.09 12.73 5.84
CA GLY A 37 -18.59 11.37 6.06
C GLY A 37 -18.56 10.53 4.77
N ALA A 38 -19.58 10.68 3.90
CA ALA A 38 -19.62 10.03 2.59
C ALA A 38 -18.48 10.48 1.67
N ALA A 39 -18.24 11.79 1.56
CA ALA A 39 -17.19 12.35 0.74
C ALA A 39 -15.79 11.91 1.24
N ARG A 40 -15.55 11.97 2.55
CA ARG A 40 -14.28 11.53 3.15
C ARG A 40 -13.99 10.05 2.85
N ALA A 41 -15.00 9.18 2.95
CA ALA A 41 -14.84 7.76 2.61
C ALA A 41 -14.49 7.55 1.12
N MET A 42 -15.13 8.31 0.22
CA MET A 42 -14.80 8.27 -1.22
C MET A 42 -13.35 8.70 -1.49
N TYR A 43 -12.88 9.76 -0.82
CA TYR A 43 -11.49 10.20 -0.96
C TYR A 43 -10.48 9.19 -0.43
N ALA A 44 -10.78 8.52 0.68
CA ALA A 44 -9.92 7.44 1.18
C ALA A 44 -9.81 6.28 0.17
N ILE A 45 -10.90 5.92 -0.51
CA ILE A 45 -10.92 4.90 -1.56
C ILE A 45 -10.08 5.35 -2.76
N GLU A 46 -10.26 6.59 -3.22
CA GLU A 46 -9.51 7.14 -4.34
C GLU A 46 -8.00 7.18 -4.05
N ALA A 47 -7.63 7.68 -2.87
CA ALA A 47 -6.25 7.70 -2.39
C ALA A 47 -5.65 6.29 -2.34
N ASN A 48 -6.32 5.32 -1.73
CA ASN A 48 -5.88 3.92 -1.69
C ASN A 48 -5.66 3.35 -3.11
N ASN A 49 -6.59 3.59 -4.04
CA ASN A 49 -6.50 3.08 -5.42
C ASN A 49 -5.31 3.70 -6.18
N HIS A 50 -5.03 4.99 -5.97
CA HIS A 50 -3.85 5.64 -6.55
C HIS A 50 -2.56 5.08 -5.97
N LEU A 51 -2.49 4.93 -4.65
CA LEU A 51 -1.32 4.39 -3.95
C LEU A 51 -1.03 2.95 -4.37
N GLU A 52 -2.05 2.09 -4.49
CA GLU A 52 -1.89 0.69 -4.94
C GLU A 52 -1.29 0.61 -6.35
N LYS A 53 -1.68 1.51 -7.25
CA LYS A 53 -1.13 1.54 -8.62
C LYS A 53 0.31 2.02 -8.64
N LEU A 54 0.63 3.08 -7.89
CA LEU A 54 1.97 3.68 -7.87
C LEU A 54 3.00 2.77 -7.22
N THR A 55 2.64 2.12 -6.11
CA THR A 55 3.54 1.24 -5.36
C THR A 55 4.01 0.03 -6.18
N LYS A 56 3.24 -0.42 -7.18
CA LYS A 56 3.66 -1.49 -8.13
C LYS A 56 4.88 -1.10 -8.97
N ASN A 57 5.19 0.20 -9.07
CA ASN A 57 6.36 0.70 -9.81
C ASN A 57 7.59 0.89 -8.91
N ILE A 58 7.46 0.75 -7.59
CA ILE A 58 8.60 0.81 -6.66
C ILE A 58 9.36 -0.50 -6.75
N ARG A 59 10.66 -0.42 -7.04
CA ARG A 59 11.56 -1.57 -7.13
C ARG A 59 12.37 -1.70 -5.85
N PHE A 60 12.83 -2.92 -5.60
CA PHE A 60 13.70 -3.25 -4.50
C PHE A 60 14.91 -3.97 -5.09
N ALA A 61 16.08 -3.76 -4.48
CA ALA A 61 17.30 -4.44 -4.88
C ALA A 61 17.65 -5.55 -3.87
N TYR A 62 18.47 -6.49 -4.31
CA TYR A 62 19.02 -7.51 -3.42
C TYR A 62 20.01 -6.88 -2.45
N ASP A 63 19.97 -7.38 -1.21
CA ASP A 63 20.94 -7.11 -0.15
C ASP A 63 21.19 -5.61 0.19
N THR A 64 20.25 -4.72 -0.12
CA THR A 64 20.39 -3.29 0.20
C THR A 64 19.07 -2.65 0.60
N SER A 65 19.08 -1.86 1.68
CA SER A 65 17.91 -1.12 2.14
C SER A 65 17.66 0.18 1.35
N ILE A 66 18.54 0.48 0.39
CA ILE A 66 18.44 1.63 -0.50
C ILE A 66 17.61 1.22 -1.72
N LEU A 67 16.57 2.00 -2.02
CA LEU A 67 15.77 1.77 -3.22
C LEU A 67 16.59 2.08 -4.48
N PRO A 68 16.42 1.30 -5.56
CA PRO A 68 16.95 1.67 -6.88
C PRO A 68 16.48 3.05 -7.31
N SER A 69 17.33 3.79 -8.01
CA SER A 69 17.10 5.18 -8.42
C SER A 69 15.76 5.39 -9.15
N GLU A 70 15.37 4.42 -9.99
CA GLU A 70 14.13 4.40 -10.75
C GLU A 70 12.87 4.33 -9.88
N SER A 71 12.99 3.93 -8.61
CA SER A 71 11.87 3.83 -7.67
C SER A 71 11.45 5.19 -7.11
N TYR A 72 12.36 6.17 -7.08
CA TYR A 72 12.10 7.46 -6.45
C TYR A 72 11.04 8.26 -7.22
N ALA A 73 10.95 8.13 -8.55
CA ALA A 73 9.87 8.76 -9.33
C ALA A 73 8.47 8.24 -8.93
N ALA A 74 8.35 6.93 -8.63
CA ALA A 74 7.11 6.35 -8.11
C ALA A 74 6.84 6.81 -6.67
N LEU A 75 7.88 6.95 -5.84
CA LEU A 75 7.77 7.44 -4.47
C LEU A 75 7.37 8.93 -4.40
N ASP A 76 7.87 9.76 -5.32
CA ASP A 76 7.45 11.16 -5.48
C ASP A 76 5.98 11.28 -5.88
N SER A 77 5.52 10.36 -6.73
CA SER A 77 4.10 10.27 -7.09
C SER A 77 3.24 9.87 -5.88
N VAL A 78 3.73 8.96 -5.03
CA VAL A 78 3.08 8.61 -3.74
C VAL A 78 2.99 9.84 -2.83
N ILE A 79 4.08 10.61 -2.69
CA ILE A 79 4.10 11.85 -1.90
C ILE A 79 3.08 12.86 -2.45
N THR A 80 2.96 12.97 -3.77
CA THR A 80 1.99 13.85 -4.43
C THR A 80 0.56 13.45 -4.07
N VAL A 81 0.23 12.15 -4.06
CA VAL A 81 -1.08 11.66 -3.62
C VAL A 81 -1.33 12.01 -2.15
N ILE A 82 -0.35 11.79 -1.26
CA ILE A 82 -0.49 12.14 0.17
C ILE A 82 -0.77 13.63 0.34
N LYS A 83 -0.02 14.51 -0.34
CA LYS A 83 -0.24 15.97 -0.29
C LYS A 83 -1.61 16.38 -0.85
N THR A 84 -2.10 15.69 -1.88
CA THR A 84 -3.41 15.97 -2.48
C THR A 84 -4.55 15.82 -1.47
N TYR A 85 -4.45 14.84 -0.58
CA TYR A 85 -5.47 14.55 0.44
C TYR A 85 -5.10 15.01 1.85
N GLU A 86 -4.07 15.85 2.01
CA GLU A 86 -3.58 16.27 3.33
C GLU A 86 -4.68 16.94 4.18
N LYS A 87 -5.55 17.73 3.54
CA LYS A 87 -6.68 18.42 4.19
C LYS A 87 -7.74 17.46 4.76
N GLU A 88 -7.78 16.22 4.28
CA GLU A 88 -8.70 15.20 4.79
C GLU A 88 -8.21 14.64 6.14
N GLY A 89 -6.94 14.84 6.51
CA GLY A 89 -6.40 14.37 7.78
C GLY A 89 -6.36 12.85 7.86
N PHE A 90 -5.99 12.19 6.76
CA PHE A 90 -5.76 10.75 6.72
C PHE A 90 -4.45 10.37 7.40
N ARG A 91 -4.40 9.12 7.88
CA ARG A 91 -3.16 8.46 8.32
C ARG A 91 -2.82 7.37 7.32
N TYR A 92 -1.53 7.08 7.16
CA TYR A 92 -1.04 6.13 6.18
C TYR A 92 -0.16 5.08 6.87
N ILE A 93 -0.41 3.81 6.53
CA ILE A 93 0.36 2.68 7.01
C ILE A 93 1.13 2.09 5.83
N PHE A 94 2.46 2.13 5.93
CA PHE A 94 3.40 1.63 4.93
C PHE A 94 3.84 0.24 5.39
N HIS A 95 3.46 -0.78 4.65
CA HIS A 95 3.87 -2.17 4.87
C HIS A 95 4.94 -2.56 3.87
N ILE A 96 6.12 -2.90 4.39
CA ILE A 96 7.25 -3.32 3.56
C ILE A 96 7.35 -4.83 3.68
N HIS A 97 7.06 -5.52 2.58
CA HIS A 97 7.24 -6.95 2.47
C HIS A 97 8.59 -7.22 1.83
N SER A 98 9.28 -8.26 2.29
CA SER A 98 10.57 -8.62 1.74
C SER A 98 10.83 -10.11 1.83
N HIS A 99 11.61 -10.62 0.89
CA HIS A 99 12.03 -12.01 0.85
C HIS A 99 13.35 -12.13 0.10
N GLN A 100 14.38 -12.60 0.79
CA GLN A 100 15.66 -13.02 0.21
C GLN A 100 15.99 -14.45 0.64
N GLN A 101 16.45 -15.31 -0.27
CA GLN A 101 16.66 -16.74 0.02
C GLN A 101 17.57 -17.00 1.24
N ASN A 102 18.62 -16.20 1.41
CA ASN A 102 19.71 -16.47 2.36
C ASN A 102 19.53 -15.84 3.75
N ARG A 103 18.32 -15.37 4.09
CA ARG A 103 18.03 -14.78 5.41
C ARG A 103 17.08 -15.67 6.22
N ASN A 104 17.02 -15.51 7.53
CA ASN A 104 15.93 -16.10 8.32
C ASN A 104 14.84 -15.04 8.52
N ASP A 105 13.70 -15.42 9.09
CA ASP A 105 12.55 -14.52 9.23
C ASP A 105 12.86 -13.31 10.10
N THR A 106 13.65 -13.47 11.16
CA THR A 106 14.07 -12.37 12.03
C THR A 106 14.93 -11.35 11.28
N LEU A 107 15.94 -11.82 10.53
CA LEU A 107 16.80 -10.97 9.71
C LEU A 107 16.00 -10.29 8.59
N GLU A 108 15.04 -10.99 7.98
CA GLU A 108 14.22 -10.44 6.92
C GLU A 108 13.24 -9.38 7.45
N THR A 109 12.63 -9.58 8.61
CA THR A 109 11.80 -8.56 9.26
C THR A 109 12.62 -7.34 9.69
N ALA A 110 13.83 -7.53 10.22
CA ALA A 110 14.73 -6.43 10.57
C ALA A 110 15.10 -5.60 9.33
N TYR A 111 15.48 -6.26 8.24
CA TYR A 111 15.75 -5.61 6.96
C TYR A 111 14.53 -4.85 6.41
N ALA A 112 13.35 -5.48 6.41
CA ALA A 112 12.12 -4.81 5.98
C ALA A 112 11.85 -3.55 6.82
N GLN A 113 12.17 -3.57 8.11
CA GLN A 113 12.01 -2.43 9.00
C GLN A 113 13.02 -1.32 8.72
N GLU A 114 14.26 -1.65 8.36
CA GLU A 114 15.25 -0.66 7.89
C GLU A 114 14.78 0.05 6.62
N VAL A 115 14.30 -0.73 5.64
CA VAL A 115 13.71 -0.20 4.40
C VAL A 115 12.48 0.68 4.70
N ALA A 116 11.60 0.23 5.59
CA ALA A 116 10.44 1.00 6.01
C ALA A 116 10.84 2.35 6.63
N SER A 117 11.91 2.36 7.44
CA SER A 117 12.45 3.57 8.06
C SER A 117 13.08 4.51 7.03
N SER A 118 13.82 3.97 6.05
CA SER A 118 14.40 4.72 4.93
C SER A 118 13.33 5.40 4.07
N ILE A 119 12.29 4.66 3.67
CA ILE A 119 11.15 5.20 2.90
C ILE A 119 10.42 6.28 3.71
N LYS A 120 10.15 6.03 5.00
CA LYS A 120 9.53 7.04 5.87
C LYS A 120 10.37 8.31 5.94
N GLN A 121 11.68 8.18 6.11
CA GLN A 121 12.58 9.33 6.16
C GLN A 121 12.57 10.12 4.84
N TYR A 122 12.57 9.46 3.69
CA TYR A 122 12.44 10.12 2.39
C TYR A 122 11.14 10.94 2.28
N VAL A 123 10.02 10.34 2.65
CA VAL A 123 8.69 10.98 2.62
C VAL A 123 8.62 12.17 3.59
N VAL A 124 9.21 12.04 4.78
CA VAL A 124 9.28 13.13 5.78
C VAL A 124 10.17 14.27 5.30
N ASN A 125 11.32 13.96 4.71
CA ASN A 125 12.22 14.98 4.13
C ASN A 125 11.54 15.76 2.98
N ALA A 126 10.58 15.14 2.29
CA ALA A 126 9.76 15.80 1.27
C ALA A 126 8.62 16.67 1.84
N GLY A 127 8.54 16.83 3.16
CA GLY A 127 7.63 17.74 3.85
C GLY A 127 6.34 17.09 4.36
N ILE A 128 6.21 15.76 4.31
CA ILE A 128 5.07 15.06 4.92
C ILE A 128 5.31 14.94 6.43
N SER A 129 4.29 15.22 7.25
CA SER A 129 4.41 15.05 8.70
C SER A 129 4.70 13.59 9.07
N SER A 130 5.68 13.37 9.94
CA SER A 130 6.03 12.03 10.46
C SER A 130 4.87 11.37 11.23
N ASP A 131 3.96 12.19 11.79
CA ASP A 131 2.87 11.73 12.66
C ASP A 131 1.74 11.03 11.90
N ILE A 132 1.62 11.30 10.61
CA ILE A 132 0.61 10.68 9.74
C ILE A 132 1.13 9.43 9.03
N ILE A 133 2.42 9.09 9.18
CA ILE A 133 3.04 7.92 8.53
C ILE A 133 3.47 6.89 9.58
N LYS A 134 2.88 5.71 9.53
CA LYS A 134 3.36 4.51 10.24
C LYS A 134 4.05 3.59 9.24
N ALA A 135 5.33 3.30 9.42
CA ALA A 135 6.07 2.41 8.54
C ALA A 135 6.51 1.13 9.27
N VAL A 136 6.17 -0.03 8.71
CA VAL A 136 6.32 -1.34 9.36
C VAL A 136 6.98 -2.32 8.40
N GLY A 137 8.07 -2.95 8.85
CA GLY A 137 8.67 -4.09 8.19
C GLY A 137 7.87 -5.37 8.46
N ILE A 138 7.26 -5.93 7.43
CA ILE A 138 6.50 -7.18 7.51
C ILE A 138 7.44 -8.40 7.34
N GLY A 139 8.52 -8.24 6.58
CA GLY A 139 9.43 -9.34 6.21
C GLY A 139 8.72 -10.36 5.32
N ARG A 140 8.97 -11.65 5.57
CA ARG A 140 8.44 -12.76 4.74
C ARG A 140 6.96 -13.05 4.88
N LYS A 141 6.24 -12.39 5.80
CA LYS A 141 4.81 -12.69 5.97
C LYS A 141 4.05 -12.24 4.72
N ASN A 142 3.04 -13.02 4.34
CA ASN A 142 2.18 -12.77 3.18
C ASN A 142 2.97 -12.74 1.84
N ARG A 143 3.81 -13.75 1.61
CA ARG A 143 4.40 -14.01 0.28
C ARG A 143 3.28 -14.17 -0.74
N LEU A 144 3.45 -13.51 -1.89
CA LEU A 144 2.54 -13.62 -3.03
C LEU A 144 3.01 -14.67 -4.04
N CYS A 145 4.32 -14.95 -4.05
CA CYS A 145 4.90 -15.95 -4.92
C CYS A 145 5.82 -16.91 -4.14
N LEU A 146 5.69 -18.19 -4.44
CA LEU A 146 6.48 -19.27 -3.83
C LEU A 146 7.45 -19.92 -4.82
N ASP A 147 7.18 -19.83 -6.12
CA ASP A 147 8.06 -20.34 -7.16
C ASP A 147 9.14 -19.32 -7.50
N GLU A 148 10.32 -19.48 -6.91
CA GLU A 148 11.43 -18.54 -7.07
C GLU A 148 12.13 -18.63 -8.43
N THR A 149 11.75 -19.61 -9.27
CA THR A 149 12.19 -19.68 -10.67
C THR A 149 11.43 -18.70 -11.56
N GLU A 150 10.26 -18.24 -11.12
CA GLU A 150 9.49 -17.20 -11.80
C GLU A 150 10.26 -15.85 -11.75
N PRO A 151 10.56 -15.21 -12.89
CA PRO A 151 11.36 -13.98 -12.95
C PRO A 151 10.80 -12.84 -12.10
N ASP A 152 9.49 -12.87 -11.87
CA ASP A 152 8.75 -11.81 -11.18
C ASP A 152 8.55 -12.13 -9.69
N CYS A 153 8.89 -13.33 -9.23
CA CYS A 153 8.64 -13.77 -7.85
C CYS A 153 9.31 -12.85 -6.83
N PHE A 154 10.55 -12.46 -7.09
CA PHE A 154 11.28 -11.51 -6.25
C PHE A 154 10.54 -10.18 -6.14
N ARG A 155 10.03 -9.65 -7.26
CA ARG A 155 9.32 -8.36 -7.28
C ARG A 155 7.95 -8.42 -6.61
N GLN A 156 7.27 -9.56 -6.71
CA GLN A 156 5.98 -9.75 -6.03
C GLN A 156 6.13 -9.84 -4.51
N ASN A 157 7.21 -10.46 -4.03
CA ASN A 157 7.44 -10.60 -2.58
C ASN A 157 8.10 -9.37 -1.96
N ASN A 158 8.98 -8.68 -2.69
CA ASN A 158 9.66 -7.47 -2.23
C ASN A 158 8.90 -6.25 -2.75
N ARG A 159 8.02 -5.70 -1.90
CA ARG A 159 7.06 -4.66 -2.29
C ARG A 159 6.71 -3.72 -1.14
N LEU A 160 6.23 -2.54 -1.50
CA LEU A 160 5.56 -1.60 -0.61
C LEU A 160 4.05 -1.71 -0.81
N GLU A 161 3.29 -1.86 0.27
CA GLU A 161 1.85 -1.66 0.30
C GLU A 161 1.54 -0.44 1.18
N ILE A 162 0.60 0.41 0.77
CA ILE A 162 0.18 1.57 1.56
C ILE A 162 -1.33 1.49 1.77
N HIS A 163 -1.75 1.63 3.03
CA HIS A 163 -3.15 1.70 3.42
C HIS A 163 -3.47 3.05 4.05
N VAL A 164 -4.58 3.65 3.63
CA VAL A 164 -5.21 4.79 4.28
C VAL A 164 -6.06 4.27 5.45
N ASP A 165 -5.81 4.83 6.64
CA ASP A 165 -6.57 4.63 7.89
C ASP A 165 -7.57 5.77 8.13
#